data_AF-A0A512JC43-F1
#
_entry.id   AF-A0A512JC43-F1
#
_cell.length_a   1.000
_cell.length_b   1.000
_cell.length_c   1.000
_cell.angle_alpha   90.00
_cell.angle_beta   90.00
_cell.angle_gamma   90.00
#
_symmetry.space_group_name_H-M   'P 1'
#
loop_
_entity.id
_entity.type
_entity.pdbx_description
1 polymer ?
#
loop_
_entity_poly.entity_id
_entity_poly.type
_entity_poly.pdbx_seq_one_letter_code
_entity_poly.pdbx_strand_id
1 'polypeptide(L)'
;MTWDCDHRGERFVYEEGEVFPRSLVHERFGTHPGKGIWVNNSTKTIVAYDTVTRLECGYENRRDGDIFLYYGMGPKGNMDINSRENQAVIKSRESGYELVMFSETNRGEMMFVGQFVCMFYRDGVKALDIVANERDAIVFEFTPQFDVERFRELCPPRSCSDPAKRGGWKRIATPL
;
A
#
# COMPACT_ATOMS: atom_id res chain seq x y z
N MET A 1 -2.51 20.15 5.49
CA MET A 1 -3.92 19.66 5.46
C MET A 1 -4.10 18.84 6.74
N THR A 2 -5.05 19.17 7.61
CA THR A 2 -5.20 18.49 8.93
C THR A 2 -6.13 17.29 8.81
N TRP A 3 -5.65 16.08 9.16
CA TRP A 3 -6.43 14.84 9.08
C TRP A 3 -7.11 14.50 10.41
N ASP A 4 -8.24 13.77 10.32
CA ASP A 4 -9.22 13.61 11.38
C ASP A 4 -9.18 12.22 12.03
N CYS A 5 -9.34 12.22 13.35
CA CYS A 5 -9.51 11.14 14.32
C CYS A 5 -8.76 9.78 14.14
N ASP A 6 -7.92 9.42 15.12
CA ASP A 6 -7.35 8.08 15.26
C ASP A 6 -8.39 7.03 15.68
N HIS A 7 -7.98 5.76 15.85
CA HIS A 7 -8.88 4.68 16.29
C HIS A 7 -9.54 4.89 17.67
N ARG A 8 -9.09 5.87 18.46
CA ARG A 8 -9.69 6.28 19.75
C ARG A 8 -10.67 7.44 19.62
N GLY A 9 -10.87 7.98 18.43
CA GLY A 9 -11.68 9.18 18.22
C GLY A 9 -10.97 10.47 18.61
N GLU A 10 -9.65 10.45 18.79
CA GLU A 10 -8.85 11.65 19.06
C GLU A 10 -8.31 12.22 17.74
N ARG A 11 -8.48 13.53 17.50
CA ARG A 11 -7.93 14.19 16.31
C ARG A 11 -6.40 14.07 16.28
N PHE A 12 -5.91 13.15 15.47
CA PHE A 12 -4.48 12.97 15.23
C PHE A 12 -4.13 13.51 13.85
N VAL A 13 -3.33 14.56 13.85
CA VAL A 13 -2.85 15.19 12.62
C VAL A 13 -1.54 14.52 12.24
N TYR A 14 -1.44 14.06 11.00
CA TYR A 14 -0.22 13.55 10.40
C TYR A 14 0.14 14.44 9.23
N GLU A 15 1.42 14.76 9.06
CA GLU A 15 1.90 15.47 7.87
C GLU A 15 2.75 14.55 6.98
N GLU A 16 2.66 14.78 5.67
CA GLU A 16 3.44 14.04 4.67
C GLU A 16 4.94 14.16 4.98
N GLY A 17 5.60 13.03 5.21
CA GLY A 17 7.02 12.97 5.58
C GLY A 17 7.28 12.90 7.09
N GLU A 18 6.26 13.01 7.93
CA GLU A 18 6.41 12.82 9.37
C GLU A 18 6.71 11.36 9.71
N VAL A 19 7.68 11.14 10.62
CA VAL A 19 8.19 9.81 10.98
C VAL A 19 7.73 9.45 12.38
N PHE A 20 7.19 8.25 12.52
CA PHE A 20 6.68 7.72 13.78
C PHE A 20 7.30 6.36 14.11
N PRO A 21 7.43 6.02 15.40
CA PRO A 21 7.67 4.64 15.80
C PRO A 21 6.54 3.74 15.26
N ARG A 22 6.89 2.58 14.72
CA ARG A 22 5.91 1.62 14.17
C ARG A 22 4.88 1.19 15.22
N SER A 23 5.27 1.10 16.48
CA SER A 23 4.36 0.83 17.60
C SER A 23 3.29 1.91 17.76
N LEU A 24 3.63 3.18 17.54
CA LEU A 24 2.68 4.29 17.60
C LEU A 24 1.71 4.25 16.43
N VAL A 25 2.16 3.89 15.21
CA VAL A 25 1.25 3.67 14.07
C VAL A 25 0.30 2.50 14.36
N HIS A 26 0.79 1.42 14.96
CA HIS A 26 -0.03 0.29 15.39
C HIS A 26 -1.10 0.68 16.40
N GLU A 27 -0.72 1.43 17.43
CA GLU A 27 -1.65 2.02 18.38
C GLU A 27 -2.65 2.88 17.60
N ARG A 28 -2.23 3.99 17.00
CA ARG A 28 -3.12 5.02 16.42
C ARG A 28 -4.07 4.51 15.34
N PHE A 29 -3.63 3.60 14.48
CA PHE A 29 -4.47 3.08 13.39
C PHE A 29 -5.15 1.76 13.74
N GLY A 30 -4.98 1.23 14.96
CA GLY A 30 -5.54 -0.05 15.37
C GLY A 30 -5.02 -1.21 14.51
N THR A 31 -3.74 -1.18 14.14
CA THR A 31 -3.10 -2.19 13.29
C THR A 31 -2.16 -3.07 14.12
N HIS A 32 -1.81 -4.25 13.62
CA HIS A 32 -0.88 -5.16 14.28
C HIS A 32 0.29 -5.58 13.38
N PRO A 33 1.41 -6.04 13.95
CA PRO A 33 2.54 -6.55 13.17
C PRO A 33 2.18 -7.71 12.24
N GLY A 34 2.94 -7.87 11.16
CA GLY A 34 2.90 -9.06 10.28
C GLY A 34 2.10 -8.91 8.99
N LYS A 35 1.31 -7.84 8.80
CA LYS A 35 0.56 -7.57 7.57
C LYS A 35 1.06 -6.34 6.83
N GLY A 36 1.01 -6.40 5.49
CA GLY A 36 1.29 -5.26 4.61
C GLY A 36 0.08 -4.35 4.45
N ILE A 37 -1.13 -4.92 4.41
CA ILE A 37 -2.39 -4.18 4.33
C ILE A 37 -3.21 -4.47 5.58
N TRP A 38 -3.73 -3.42 6.20
CA TRP A 38 -4.67 -3.49 7.31
C TRP A 38 -5.96 -2.76 6.97
N VAL A 39 -7.09 -3.30 7.42
CA VAL A 39 -8.41 -2.69 7.21
C VAL A 39 -9.00 -2.40 8.58
N ASN A 40 -9.21 -1.13 8.88
CA ASN A 40 -9.89 -0.66 10.09
C ASN A 40 -11.33 -0.25 9.74
N ASN A 41 -12.29 -1.03 10.21
CA ASN A 41 -13.70 -0.80 9.92
C ASN A 41 -14.34 0.30 10.77
N SER A 42 -13.79 0.60 11.96
CA SER A 42 -14.36 1.64 12.84
C SER A 42 -14.04 3.03 12.31
N THR A 43 -12.81 3.24 11.82
CA THR A 43 -12.36 4.52 11.24
C THR A 43 -12.56 4.59 9.73
N LYS A 44 -13.00 3.49 9.09
CA LYS A 44 -13.09 3.37 7.62
C LYS A 44 -11.75 3.67 6.94
N THR A 45 -10.67 3.13 7.48
CA THR A 45 -9.30 3.37 6.98
C THR A 45 -8.65 2.06 6.54
N ILE A 46 -7.95 2.09 5.41
CA ILE A 46 -7.07 1.03 4.94
C ILE A 46 -5.64 1.56 5.08
N VAL A 47 -4.81 0.81 5.81
CA VAL A 47 -3.41 1.18 6.03
C VAL A 47 -2.52 0.25 5.22
N ALA A 48 -1.78 0.82 4.27
CA ALA A 48 -0.78 0.13 3.48
C ALA A 48 0.63 0.42 4.03
N TYR A 49 1.37 -0.64 4.32
CA TYR A 49 2.75 -0.59 4.79
C TYR A 49 3.70 -0.98 3.66
N ASP A 50 4.59 -0.08 3.30
CA ASP A 50 5.72 -0.34 2.42
C ASP A 50 6.99 -0.53 3.27
N THR A 51 7.53 -1.74 3.31
CA THR A 51 8.66 -2.10 4.19
C THR A 51 9.78 -2.73 3.36
N VAL A 52 11.02 -2.31 3.61
CA VAL A 52 12.21 -2.72 2.84
C VAL A 52 12.44 -4.23 2.93
N THR A 53 12.10 -4.81 4.09
CA THR A 53 12.20 -6.25 4.40
C THR A 53 11.42 -7.18 3.48
N ARG A 54 10.53 -6.68 2.60
CA ARG A 54 9.75 -7.51 1.66
C ARG A 54 10.28 -7.52 0.22
N LEU A 55 11.32 -6.75 -0.10
CA LEU A 55 11.98 -6.83 -1.42
C LEU A 55 12.57 -8.22 -1.68
N GLU A 56 13.11 -8.87 -0.64
CA GLU A 56 13.62 -10.25 -0.68
C GLU A 56 12.50 -11.31 -0.84
N CYS A 57 11.24 -10.89 -0.72
CA CYS A 57 10.04 -11.75 -0.71
C CYS A 57 9.21 -11.64 -2.01
N GLY A 58 9.79 -11.08 -3.09
CA GLY A 58 9.12 -10.92 -4.38
C GLY A 58 8.00 -9.85 -4.39
N TYR A 59 8.00 -8.97 -3.39
CA TYR A 59 7.17 -7.77 -3.36
C TYR A 59 8.02 -6.59 -3.82
N GLU A 60 7.73 -6.06 -5.00
CA GLU A 60 8.50 -4.96 -5.60
C GLU A 60 7.71 -3.65 -5.59
N ASN A 61 7.27 -3.26 -4.39
CA ASN A 61 6.63 -1.98 -4.16
C ASN A 61 7.55 -0.84 -4.60
N ARG A 62 7.06 0.04 -5.48
CA ARG A 62 7.87 1.11 -6.05
C ARG A 62 7.01 2.24 -6.60
N ARG A 63 7.61 3.43 -6.70
CA ARG A 63 7.08 4.50 -7.54
C ARG A 63 7.32 4.19 -9.02
N ASP A 64 6.31 4.47 -9.85
CA ASP A 64 6.37 4.46 -11.31
C ASP A 64 5.69 5.74 -11.83
N GLY A 65 6.50 6.74 -12.22
CA GLY A 65 5.99 8.08 -12.52
C GLY A 65 5.28 8.70 -11.31
N ASP A 66 3.98 8.98 -11.46
CA ASP A 66 3.13 9.64 -10.47
C ASP A 66 2.21 8.69 -9.71
N ILE A 67 2.42 7.38 -9.88
CA ILE A 67 1.72 6.35 -9.13
C ILE A 67 2.69 5.54 -8.29
N PHE A 68 2.17 4.93 -7.22
CA PHE A 68 2.87 3.91 -6.46
C PHE A 68 2.29 2.53 -6.81
N LEU A 69 3.15 1.64 -7.29
CA LEU A 69 2.80 0.25 -7.56
C LEU A 69 2.92 -0.53 -6.25
N TYR A 70 1.78 -0.98 -5.73
CA TYR A 70 1.69 -1.68 -4.45
C TYR A 70 1.21 -3.12 -4.65
N TYR A 71 2.02 -4.10 -4.26
CA TYR A 71 1.70 -5.52 -4.39
C TYR A 71 0.68 -5.97 -3.34
N GLY A 72 -0.35 -6.68 -3.77
CA GLY A 72 -1.46 -7.13 -2.94
C GLY A 72 -1.09 -8.17 -1.87
N MET A 73 -2.01 -8.37 -0.92
CA MET A 73 -1.86 -9.38 0.12
C MET A 73 -1.89 -10.80 -0.48
N GLY A 74 -1.08 -11.69 0.07
CA GLY A 74 -0.96 -13.09 -0.35
C GLY A 74 0.50 -13.47 -0.56
N PRO A 75 1.27 -13.75 0.50
CA PRO A 75 2.74 -13.81 0.42
C PRO A 75 3.28 -15.07 -0.28
N LYS A 76 2.48 -16.12 -0.40
CA LYS A 76 2.86 -17.42 -0.97
C LYS A 76 1.85 -17.83 -2.03
N GLY A 77 2.34 -18.32 -3.18
CA GLY A 77 1.51 -18.69 -4.32
C GLY A 77 0.79 -17.51 -4.98
N ASN A 78 -0.14 -17.81 -5.89
CA ASN A 78 -0.95 -16.82 -6.58
C ASN A 78 -1.76 -15.98 -5.59
N MET A 79 -1.77 -14.66 -5.79
CA MET A 79 -2.57 -13.76 -4.96
C MET A 79 -4.06 -13.94 -5.28
N ASP A 80 -4.89 -13.90 -4.24
CA ASP A 80 -6.35 -13.98 -4.39
C ASP A 80 -6.96 -12.57 -4.33
N ILE A 81 -7.57 -12.15 -5.44
CA ILE A 81 -8.27 -10.87 -5.55
C ILE A 81 -9.48 -10.81 -4.61
N ASN A 82 -10.06 -11.96 -4.25
CA ASN A 82 -11.21 -12.07 -3.35
C ASN A 82 -10.84 -12.07 -1.88
N SER A 83 -9.54 -12.09 -1.56
CA SER A 83 -9.10 -11.95 -0.16
C SER A 83 -9.58 -10.62 0.41
N ARG A 84 -9.91 -10.62 1.70
CA ARG A 84 -10.53 -9.49 2.39
C ARG A 84 -9.70 -8.20 2.25
N GLU A 85 -8.38 -8.31 2.43
CA GLU A 85 -7.45 -7.18 2.33
C GLU A 85 -7.40 -6.61 0.90
N ASN A 86 -7.35 -7.46 -0.13
CA ASN A 86 -7.32 -7.00 -1.52
C ASN A 86 -8.68 -6.40 -1.95
N GLN A 87 -9.79 -7.01 -1.55
CA GLN A 87 -11.14 -6.49 -1.80
C GLN A 87 -11.35 -5.13 -1.16
N ALA A 88 -10.82 -4.90 0.05
CA ALA A 88 -10.92 -3.60 0.71
C ALA A 88 -10.25 -2.50 -0.12
N VAL A 89 -9.06 -2.74 -0.67
CA VAL A 89 -8.38 -1.78 -1.54
C VAL A 89 -9.19 -1.51 -2.81
N ILE A 90 -9.70 -2.55 -3.47
CA ILE A 90 -10.49 -2.43 -4.70
C ILE A 90 -11.76 -1.61 -4.48
N LYS A 91 -12.47 -1.89 -3.39
CA LYS A 91 -13.77 -1.27 -3.07
C LYS A 91 -13.65 0.00 -2.24
N SER A 92 -12.43 0.46 -1.96
CA SER A 92 -12.18 1.60 -1.07
C SER A 92 -12.97 2.84 -1.48
N ARG A 93 -12.99 3.14 -2.79
CA ARG A 93 -13.70 4.28 -3.38
C ARG A 93 -15.21 4.18 -3.17
N GLU A 94 -15.80 3.07 -3.60
CA GLU A 94 -17.24 2.78 -3.47
C GLU A 94 -17.69 2.74 -2.00
N SER A 95 -16.85 2.18 -1.13
CA SER A 95 -17.19 1.95 0.28
C SER A 95 -16.85 3.12 1.20
N GLY A 96 -16.29 4.21 0.67
CA GLY A 96 -15.87 5.38 1.43
C GLY A 96 -14.73 5.13 2.41
N TYR A 97 -13.86 4.14 2.13
CA TYR A 97 -12.67 3.92 2.95
C TYR A 97 -11.52 4.79 2.46
N GLU A 98 -10.86 5.46 3.40
CA GLU A 98 -9.61 6.16 3.13
C GLU A 98 -8.45 5.18 3.03
N LEU A 99 -7.59 5.34 2.03
CA LEU A 99 -6.37 4.55 1.89
C LEU A 99 -5.17 5.43 2.25
N VAL A 100 -4.47 5.07 3.31
CA VAL A 100 -3.24 5.73 3.77
C VAL A 100 -2.04 4.82 3.59
N MET A 101 -0.88 5.41 3.28
CA MET A 101 0.36 4.65 3.14
C MET A 101 1.43 5.13 4.12
N PHE A 102 2.13 4.16 4.72
CA PHE A 102 3.34 4.37 5.50
C PHE A 102 4.51 3.64 4.85
N SER A 103 5.67 4.28 4.76
CA SER A 103 6.91 3.67 4.26
C SER A 103 7.95 3.57 5.36
N GLU A 104 8.63 2.43 5.45
CA GLU A 104 9.68 2.19 6.44
C GLU A 104 10.94 2.98 6.07
N THR A 105 11.34 3.92 6.93
CA THR A 105 12.58 4.72 6.75
C THR A 105 13.77 4.03 7.39
N ASN A 106 13.56 3.45 8.57
CA ASN A 106 14.50 2.63 9.31
C ASN A 106 13.75 1.49 10.00
N ARG A 107 14.48 0.49 10.50
CA ARG A 107 13.87 -0.62 11.25
C ARG A 107 13.05 -0.08 12.43
N GLY A 108 11.73 -0.25 12.36
CA GLY A 108 10.81 0.18 13.41
C GLY A 108 10.35 1.64 13.32
N GLU A 109 10.75 2.37 12.27
CA GLU A 109 10.30 3.73 11.97
C GLU A 109 9.48 3.75 10.69
N MET A 110 8.34 4.43 10.74
CA MET A 110 7.37 4.52 9.64
C MET A 110 7.12 5.98 9.32
N MET A 111 7.41 6.38 8.09
CA MET A 111 7.06 7.69 7.55
C MET A 111 5.64 7.65 6.99
N PHE A 112 4.80 8.60 7.40
CA PHE A 112 3.52 8.83 6.73
C PHE A 112 3.77 9.41 5.35
N VAL A 113 3.40 8.67 4.30
CA VAL A 113 3.59 9.14 2.92
C VAL A 113 2.44 10.05 2.51
N GLY A 114 1.21 9.66 2.84
CA GLY A 114 0.01 10.41 2.49
C GLY A 114 -1.20 9.52 2.21
N GLN A 115 -2.26 10.17 1.74
CA GLN A 115 -3.48 9.52 1.27
C GLN A 115 -3.41 9.18 -0.22
N PHE A 116 -4.03 8.07 -0.59
CA PHE A 116 -4.05 7.54 -1.93
C PHE A 116 -5.45 7.10 -2.34
N VAL A 117 -5.65 6.97 -3.64
CA VAL A 117 -6.78 6.28 -4.25
C VAL A 117 -6.26 5.18 -5.16
N CYS A 118 -6.87 4.00 -5.08
CA CYS A 118 -6.62 2.93 -6.04
C CYS A 118 -7.63 3.04 -7.18
N MET A 119 -7.24 3.64 -8.31
CA MET A 119 -8.13 3.74 -9.49
C MET A 119 -8.07 2.50 -10.38
N PHE A 120 -6.91 1.84 -10.40
CA PHE A 120 -6.66 0.68 -11.24
C PHE A 120 -5.82 -0.34 -10.49
N TYR A 121 -5.90 -1.59 -10.92
CA TYR A 121 -4.98 -2.63 -10.51
C TYR A 121 -4.63 -3.52 -11.70
N ARG A 122 -3.48 -4.20 -11.58
CA ARG A 122 -2.97 -5.17 -12.53
C ARG A 122 -3.18 -6.56 -11.97
N ASP A 123 -3.79 -7.44 -12.76
CA ASP A 123 -4.06 -8.82 -12.39
C ASP A 123 -3.29 -9.79 -13.30
N GLY A 124 -2.67 -10.80 -12.72
CA GLY A 124 -1.81 -11.76 -13.43
C GLY A 124 -0.38 -11.26 -13.69
N VAL A 125 0.13 -10.32 -12.89
CA VAL A 125 1.52 -9.87 -13.01
C VAL A 125 2.45 -10.99 -12.55
N LYS A 126 3.35 -11.46 -13.42
CA LYS A 126 4.34 -12.47 -13.02
C LYS A 126 5.34 -11.89 -12.02
N ALA A 127 5.46 -12.54 -10.87
CA ALA A 127 6.39 -12.19 -9.80
C ALA A 127 6.85 -13.44 -9.06
N LEU A 128 7.85 -13.29 -8.19
CA LEU A 128 8.22 -14.32 -7.25
C LEU A 128 7.37 -14.21 -5.98
N ASP A 129 7.13 -15.33 -5.31
CA ASP A 129 6.61 -15.38 -3.95
C ASP A 129 7.75 -15.42 -2.92
N ILE A 130 7.42 -15.49 -1.62
CA ILE A 130 8.43 -15.47 -0.55
C ILE A 130 9.36 -16.69 -0.51
N VAL A 131 9.07 -17.74 -1.27
CA VAL A 131 9.93 -18.93 -1.40
C VAL A 131 10.51 -19.04 -2.82
N ALA A 132 10.53 -17.92 -3.56
CA ALA A 132 11.08 -17.79 -4.91
C ALA A 132 10.38 -18.62 -5.99
N ASN A 133 9.11 -18.98 -5.80
CA ASN A 133 8.29 -19.57 -6.87
C ASN A 133 7.63 -18.48 -7.72
N GLU A 134 7.50 -18.71 -9.03
CA GLU A 134 6.69 -17.84 -9.87
C GLU A 134 5.21 -17.91 -9.45
N ARG A 135 4.54 -16.76 -9.45
CA ARG A 135 3.12 -16.61 -9.14
C ARG A 135 2.47 -15.52 -10.00
N ASP A 136 1.15 -15.57 -10.03
CA ASP A 136 0.31 -14.46 -10.46
C ASP A 136 0.10 -13.50 -9.29
N ALA A 137 0.59 -12.27 -9.44
CA ALA A 137 0.46 -11.20 -8.47
C ALA A 137 -0.61 -10.19 -8.90
N ILE A 138 -1.17 -9.55 -7.87
CA ILE A 138 -2.04 -8.39 -7.99
C ILE A 138 -1.20 -7.17 -7.62
N VAL A 139 -1.21 -6.15 -8.47
CA VAL A 139 -0.48 -4.90 -8.24
C VAL A 139 -1.45 -3.72 -8.34
N PHE A 140 -1.68 -3.04 -7.23
CA PHE A 140 -2.51 -1.84 -7.17
C PHE A 140 -1.74 -0.61 -7.68
N GLU A 141 -2.43 0.27 -8.40
CA GLU A 141 -1.91 1.56 -8.83
C GLU A 141 -2.47 2.64 -7.89
N PHE A 142 -1.67 3.03 -6.89
CA PHE A 142 -2.02 4.05 -5.92
C PHE A 142 -1.67 5.43 -6.47
N THR A 143 -2.69 6.25 -6.68
CA THR A 143 -2.56 7.65 -7.08
C THR A 143 -2.61 8.53 -5.82
N PRO A 144 -1.63 9.43 -5.59
CA PRO A 144 -1.65 10.32 -4.45
C PRO A 144 -2.88 11.24 -4.49
N GLN A 145 -3.42 11.59 -3.32
CA GLN A 145 -4.47 12.61 -3.14
C GLN A 145 -3.90 13.92 -2.58
N PHE A 146 -2.60 14.12 -2.71
CA PHE A 146 -1.83 15.27 -2.27
C PHE A 146 -0.85 15.71 -3.37
N ASP A 147 0.01 16.69 -3.07
CA ASP A 147 0.93 17.25 -4.06
C ASP A 147 1.85 16.19 -4.67
N VAL A 148 1.91 16.16 -6.01
CA VAL A 148 2.64 15.13 -6.76
C VAL A 148 4.15 15.29 -6.62
N GLU A 149 4.67 16.53 -6.52
CA GLU A 149 6.11 16.73 -6.31
C GLU A 149 6.49 16.27 -4.89
N ARG A 150 5.66 16.57 -3.89
CA ARG A 150 5.84 16.03 -2.53
C ARG A 150 5.81 14.50 -2.52
N PHE A 151 4.91 13.87 -3.26
CA PHE A 151 4.89 12.42 -3.41
C PHE A 151 6.21 11.90 -4.00
N ARG A 152 6.74 12.53 -5.05
CA ARG A 152 8.00 12.12 -5.70
C ARG A 152 9.21 12.27 -4.78
N GLU A 153 9.22 13.29 -3.91
CA GLU A 153 10.25 13.48 -2.88
C GLU A 153 10.22 12.35 -1.84
N LEU A 154 9.03 12.02 -1.33
CA LEU A 154 8.84 11.03 -0.27
C LEU A 154 8.98 9.58 -0.77
N CYS A 155 8.71 9.34 -2.04
CA CYS A 155 8.79 8.03 -2.69
C CYS A 155 9.78 8.06 -3.87
N PRO A 156 11.10 8.10 -3.62
CA PRO A 156 12.07 8.03 -4.71
C PRO A 156 11.91 6.71 -5.49
N PRO A 157 12.23 6.71 -6.81
CA PRO A 157 12.10 5.51 -7.62
C PRO A 157 13.14 4.49 -7.14
N ARG A 158 12.72 3.23 -6.98
CA ARG A 158 13.62 2.13 -6.63
C ARG A 158 14.15 1.46 -7.90
N SER A 159 15.45 1.20 -7.96
CA SER A 159 16.05 0.43 -9.04
C SER A 159 15.73 -1.06 -8.85
N CYS A 160 14.63 -1.54 -9.42
CA CYS A 160 14.30 -2.97 -9.52
C CYS A 160 14.09 -3.36 -10.98
N SER A 161 14.45 -4.59 -11.33
CA SER A 161 14.20 -5.17 -12.65
C SER A 161 12.71 -5.42 -12.83
N ASP A 162 12.00 -4.56 -13.55
CA ASP A 162 10.53 -4.59 -13.66
C ASP A 162 9.97 -5.93 -14.21
N PRO A 163 9.36 -6.78 -13.36
CA PRO A 163 8.76 -8.04 -13.78
C PRO A 163 7.47 -7.81 -14.59
N ALA A 164 6.82 -6.64 -14.42
CA ALA A 164 5.60 -6.29 -15.13
C ALA A 164 5.82 -6.02 -16.63
N LYS A 165 7.08 -5.93 -17.09
CA LYS A 165 7.42 -5.81 -18.52
C LYS A 165 7.22 -7.11 -19.32
N ARG A 166 6.95 -8.24 -18.65
CA ARG A 166 6.77 -9.55 -19.32
C ARG A 166 5.40 -9.74 -20.01
N GLY A 167 4.50 -8.75 -19.94
CA GLY A 167 3.18 -8.81 -20.58
C GLY A 167 2.24 -9.84 -19.94
N GLY A 168 1.04 -10.03 -20.51
CA GLY A 168 0.08 -11.08 -20.10
C GLY A 168 -0.83 -10.76 -18.92
N TRP A 169 -0.68 -9.60 -18.27
CA TRP A 169 -1.55 -9.13 -17.20
C TRP A 169 -2.65 -8.20 -17.71
N LYS A 170 -3.73 -8.07 -16.94
CA LYS A 170 -4.87 -7.19 -17.24
C LYS A 170 -4.85 -5.96 -16.37
N ARG A 171 -5.05 -4.77 -16.95
CA ARG A 171 -5.33 -3.54 -16.18
C ARG A 171 -6.83 -3.40 -15.98
N ILE A 172 -7.28 -3.33 -14.74
CA ILE A 172 -8.70 -3.33 -14.38
C ILE A 172 -9.00 -2.09 -13.55
N ALA A 173 -10.10 -1.39 -13.86
CA ALA A 173 -10.56 -0.24 -13.09
C ALA A 173 -11.26 -0.69 -11.79
N THR A 174 -11.07 0.07 -10.72
CA THR A 174 -11.82 -0.12 -9.47
C THR A 174 -13.23 0.45 -9.57
N PRO A 175 -14.22 -0.15 -8.87
CA PRO A 175 -15.59 0.39 -8.83
C PRO A 175 -15.64 1.80 -8.22
N LEU A 176 -16.69 2.53 -8.60
CA LEU A 176 -17.05 3.86 -8.11
C LEU A 176 -18.11 3.78 -7.03
#